data_AF-A0A350AKU9-F1
#
_entry.id   AF-A0A350AKU9-F1
#
_cell.length_a   1.000
_cell.length_b   1.000
_cell.length_c   1.000
_cell.angle_alpha   90.00
_cell.angle_beta   90.00
_cell.angle_gamma   90.00
#
_symmetry.space_group_name_H-M   'P 1'
#
loop_
_entity.id
_entity.type
_entity.pdbx_description
1 polymer ?
#
loop_
_entity_poly.entity_id
_entity_poly.type
_entity_poly.pdbx_seq_one_letter_code
_entity_poly.pdbx_strand_id
1 'polypeptide(L)'
;MTQVVTLEELKTRIGIPWAPFIYQMEPGLVARYLSAVGDVELEEPGNVPPGLLPTLGFEQVISTMLEMKGIVLHGSTELECFQPVAVGDTISV
;
A
#
# COMPACT_ATOMS: atom_id res chain seq x y z
N MET A 1 -23.19 -3.02 11.24
CA MET A 1 -23.15 -1.55 11.23
C MET A 1 -21.70 -1.16 11.31
N THR A 2 -21.14 -0.56 10.26
CA THR A 2 -19.74 -0.11 10.28
C THR A 2 -19.65 1.04 11.29
N GLN A 3 -18.89 0.85 12.36
CA GLN A 3 -18.73 1.86 13.39
C GLN A 3 -17.95 3.02 12.78
N VAL A 4 -18.53 4.21 12.80
CA VAL A 4 -17.84 5.40 12.32
C VAL A 4 -16.78 5.79 13.33
N VAL A 5 -15.56 5.99 12.85
CA VAL A 5 -14.44 6.49 13.66
C VAL A 5 -14.45 8.02 13.68
N THR A 6 -14.36 8.59 14.88
CA THR A 6 -14.22 10.03 15.14
C THR A 6 -12.75 10.45 15.17
N LEU A 7 -12.48 11.75 15.01
CA LEU A 7 -11.12 12.28 15.12
C LEU A 7 -10.50 12.03 16.51
N GLU A 8 -11.29 12.11 17.57
CA GLU A 8 -10.81 11.84 18.93
C GLU A 8 -10.43 10.36 19.11
N GLU A 9 -11.18 9.43 18.50
CA GLU A 9 -10.82 8.02 18.49
C GLU A 9 -9.57 7.73 17.63
N LEU A 10 -9.31 8.50 16.57
CA LEU A 10 -8.07 8.36 15.80
C LEU A 10 -6.84 8.81 16.59
N LYS A 11 -6.96 9.89 17.36
CA LYS A 11 -5.85 10.39 18.19
C LYS A 11 -5.36 9.35 19.20
N THR A 12 -6.24 8.48 19.70
CA THR A 12 -5.85 7.41 20.63
C THR A 12 -5.13 6.24 19.93
N ARG A 13 -5.13 6.20 18.59
CA ARG A 13 -4.49 5.14 17.78
C ARG A 13 -3.06 5.47 17.34
N ILE A 14 -2.53 6.64 17.70
CA ILE A 14 -1.16 7.04 17.35
C ILE A 14 -0.16 6.05 17.97
N GLY A 15 0.73 5.52 17.14
CA GLY A 15 1.77 4.59 17.56
C GLY A 15 1.29 3.17 17.84
N ILE A 16 0.03 2.84 17.56
CA ILE A 16 -0.46 1.45 17.65
C ILE A 16 0.16 0.66 16.48
N PRO A 17 0.91 -0.42 16.75
CA PRO A 17 1.45 -1.26 15.70
C PRO A 17 0.33 -2.02 15.00
N TRP A 18 0.42 -2.14 13.67
CA TRP A 18 -0.43 -3.05 12.91
C TRP A 18 0.18 -4.44 12.87
N ALA A 19 -0.69 -5.44 12.70
CA ALA A 19 -0.25 -6.80 12.51
C ALA A 19 0.49 -6.90 11.17
N PRO A 20 1.71 -7.44 11.16
CA PRO A 20 2.43 -7.61 9.92
C PRO A 20 1.73 -8.64 9.04
N PHE A 21 1.87 -8.49 7.74
CA PHE A 21 1.44 -9.51 6.79
C PHE A 21 2.54 -9.80 5.78
N ILE A 22 2.49 -11.02 5.25
CA ILE A 22 3.46 -11.51 4.28
C ILE A 22 2.82 -11.47 2.91
N TYR A 23 3.53 -10.91 1.94
CA TYR A 23 3.07 -10.81 0.56
C TYR A 23 4.15 -11.29 -0.40
N GLN A 24 3.78 -12.19 -1.32
CA GLN A 24 4.67 -12.63 -2.39
C GLN A 24 4.49 -11.75 -3.64
N MET A 25 5.58 -11.23 -4.18
CA MET A 25 5.54 -10.41 -5.41
C MET A 25 5.24 -11.29 -6.63
N GLU A 26 3.96 -11.39 -6.97
CA GLU A 26 3.53 -12.20 -8.11
C GLU A 26 3.73 -11.46 -9.44
N PRO A 27 4.19 -12.14 -10.51
CA PRO A 27 4.32 -11.53 -11.84
C PRO A 27 3.00 -10.92 -12.34
N GLY A 28 1.87 -11.57 -12.02
CA GLY A 28 0.54 -11.10 -12.41
C GLY A 28 0.15 -9.78 -11.75
N LEU A 29 0.62 -9.49 -10.53
CA LEU A 29 0.38 -8.21 -9.87
C LEU A 29 1.13 -7.08 -10.59
N VAL A 30 2.40 -7.31 -10.90
CA VAL A 30 3.24 -6.32 -11.60
C VAL A 30 2.62 -5.97 -12.96
N ALA A 31 2.20 -6.97 -13.74
CA ALA A 31 1.54 -6.74 -15.03
C ALA A 31 0.24 -5.92 -14.90
N ARG A 32 -0.59 -6.21 -13.89
CA ARG A 32 -1.82 -5.44 -13.62
C ARG A 32 -1.49 -3.99 -13.22
N TYR A 33 -0.46 -3.79 -12.41
CA TYR A 33 -0.04 -2.46 -11.99
C TYR A 33 0.42 -1.61 -13.17
N LEU A 34 1.34 -2.14 -13.99
CA LEU A 34 1.84 -1.45 -15.19
C LEU A 34 0.68 -1.03 -16.10
N SER A 35 -0.23 -1.97 -16.38
CA SER A 35 -1.43 -1.69 -17.16
C SER A 35 -2.33 -0.61 -16.53
N ALA A 36 -2.40 -0.52 -15.20
CA ALA A 36 -3.24 0.45 -14.51
C ALA A 36 -2.65 1.86 -14.49
N VAL A 37 -1.32 1.98 -14.41
CA VAL A 37 -0.63 3.28 -14.43
C VAL A 37 -0.33 3.79 -15.84
N GLY A 38 -0.55 2.96 -16.86
CA GLY A 38 -0.31 3.31 -18.26
C GLY A 38 1.13 3.05 -18.72
N ASP A 39 1.91 2.35 -17.91
CA ASP A 39 3.26 1.90 -18.28
C ASP A 39 3.16 0.56 -18.99
N VAL A 40 3.98 0.38 -20.03
CA VAL A 40 3.94 -0.84 -20.84
C VAL A 40 5.07 -1.82 -20.51
N GLU A 41 6.18 -1.34 -19.96
CA GLU A 41 7.37 -2.14 -19.69
C GLU A 41 8.15 -1.62 -18.48
N LEU A 42 8.89 -2.52 -17.83
CA LEU A 42 9.84 -2.19 -16.79
C LEU A 42 11.17 -1.78 -17.42
N GLU A 43 11.89 -0.85 -16.79
CA GLU A 43 13.28 -0.57 -17.15
C GLU A 43 14.17 -1.81 -16.97
N GLU A 44 13.92 -2.59 -15.92
CA GLU A 44 14.63 -3.83 -15.61
C GLU A 44 13.63 -5.00 -15.51
N PRO A 45 13.64 -5.93 -16.49
CA PRO A 45 12.77 -7.10 -16.46
C PRO A 45 12.99 -7.95 -15.21
N GLY A 46 11.90 -8.28 -14.52
CA GLY A 46 11.93 -9.06 -13.27
C GLY A 46 11.93 -8.22 -12.01
N ASN A 47 12.11 -6.90 -12.10
CA ASN A 47 11.94 -6.02 -10.96
C ASN A 47 10.48 -5.62 -10.74
N VAL A 48 10.16 -5.19 -9.53
CA VAL A 48 8.89 -4.61 -9.15
C VAL A 48 8.98 -3.08 -9.26
N PRO A 49 8.01 -2.40 -9.92
CA PRO A 49 7.94 -0.94 -9.92
C PRO A 49 7.89 -0.41 -8.47
N PRO A 50 8.75 0.55 -8.08
CA PRO A 50 8.71 1.12 -6.74
C PRO A 50 7.33 1.66 -6.36
N GLY A 51 6.62 2.29 -7.29
CA GLY A 51 5.27 2.82 -7.07
C GLY A 51 4.20 1.77 -6.73
N LEU A 52 4.45 0.49 -6.98
CA LEU A 52 3.56 -0.59 -6.54
C LEU A 52 3.67 -0.81 -5.02
N LEU A 53 4.85 -0.63 -4.43
CA LEU A 53 5.13 -1.02 -3.05
C LEU A 53 4.22 -0.33 -2.01
N PRO A 54 3.92 0.98 -2.11
CA PRO A 54 2.98 1.64 -1.21
C PRO A 54 1.60 0.96 -1.16
N THR A 55 1.16 0.33 -2.26
CA THR A 55 -0.17 -0.29 -2.35
C THR A 55 -0.31 -1.54 -1.50
N LEU A 56 0.78 -2.25 -1.20
CA LEU A 56 0.74 -3.54 -0.52
C LEU A 56 0.16 -3.42 0.89
N GLY A 57 0.55 -2.38 1.64
CA GLY A 57 0.04 -2.07 2.99
C GLY A 57 -1.09 -1.07 3.03
N PHE A 58 -1.49 -0.52 1.88
CA PHE A 58 -2.44 0.57 1.84
C PHE A 58 -3.87 0.14 2.17
N GLU A 59 -4.19 -1.15 2.09
CA GLU A 59 -5.52 -1.67 2.45
C GLU A 59 -5.88 -1.34 3.91
N GLN A 60 -4.94 -1.49 4.85
CA GLN A 60 -5.17 -1.18 6.27
C GLN A 60 -5.42 0.33 6.48
N VAL A 61 -4.70 1.17 5.72
CA VAL A 61 -4.88 2.63 5.71
C VAL A 61 -6.26 2.98 5.13
N ILE A 62 -6.62 2.43 3.97
CA ILE A 62 -7.91 2.64 3.30
C ILE A 62 -9.06 2.21 4.21
N SER A 63 -8.98 1.03 4.83
CA SER A 63 -10.04 0.56 5.74
C SER A 63 -10.30 1.56 6.86
N THR A 64 -9.23 2.10 7.47
CA THR A 64 -9.36 3.14 8.50
C THR A 64 -9.95 4.43 7.94
N MET A 65 -9.53 4.86 6.75
CA MET A 65 -10.07 6.07 6.10
C MET A 65 -11.55 5.93 5.74
N LEU A 66 -11.98 4.75 5.28
CA LEU A 66 -13.38 4.45 4.93
C LEU A 66 -14.31 4.42 6.16
N GLU A 67 -13.77 4.22 7.36
CA GLU A 67 -14.53 4.32 8.61
C GLU A 67 -14.78 5.76 9.07
N MET A 68 -14.09 6.76 8.49
CA MET A 68 -14.24 8.15 8.86
C MET A 68 -15.49 8.78 8.23
N LYS A 69 -16.17 9.66 8.98
CA LYS A 69 -17.22 10.53 8.42
C LYS A 69 -16.60 11.66 7.60
N GLY A 70 -17.02 11.80 6.35
CA GLY A 70 -16.70 12.96 5.49
C GLY A 70 -15.88 12.59 4.25
N ILE A 71 -15.36 13.62 3.59
CA ILE A 71 -14.42 13.45 2.46
C ILE A 71 -13.01 13.37 3.04
N VAL A 72 -12.31 12.27 2.77
CA VAL A 72 -10.91 12.09 3.15
C VAL A 72 -10.04 12.34 1.93
N LEU A 73 -9.06 13.23 2.07
CA LEU A 73 -8.04 13.50 1.06
C LEU A 73 -6.71 12.89 1.54
N HIS A 74 -6.09 12.06 0.70
CA HIS A 74 -4.76 11.55 0.92
C HIS A 74 -3.74 12.60 0.45
N GLY A 75 -3.19 13.36 1.41
CA GLY A 75 -2.40 14.56 1.12
C GLY A 75 -1.00 14.32 0.57
N SER A 76 -0.32 13.26 1.01
CA SER A 76 1.02 12.90 0.53
C SER A 76 1.36 11.43 0.83
N THR A 77 2.37 10.93 0.13
CA THR A 77 3.00 9.63 0.38
C THR A 77 4.48 9.77 0.12
N GLU A 78 5.30 9.28 1.04
CA GLU A 78 6.74 9.20 0.86
C GLU A 78 7.13 7.72 0.76
N LEU A 79 8.05 7.41 -0.15
CA LEU A 79 8.57 6.07 -0.36
C LEU A 79 10.10 6.13 -0.39
N GLU A 80 10.72 5.28 0.42
CA GLU A 80 12.16 5.06 0.41
C GLU A 80 12.44 3.58 0.08
N CYS A 81 13.22 3.34 -0.97
CA CYS A 81 13.61 2.00 -1.40
C CYS A 81 15.10 1.79 -1.12
N PHE A 82 15.42 0.97 -0.11
CA PHE A 82 16.81 0.65 0.24
C PHE A 82 17.49 -0.31 -0.75
N GLN A 83 16.69 -1.14 -1.42
CA GLN A 83 17.13 -2.08 -2.45
C GLN A 83 15.99 -2.35 -3.43
N PRO A 84 16.30 -2.74 -4.69
CA PRO A 84 15.28 -3.23 -5.62
C PRO A 84 14.54 -4.44 -5.08
N VAL A 85 13.26 -4.55 -5.41
CA VAL A 85 12.42 -5.71 -5.12
C VAL A 85 12.22 -6.48 -6.42
N ALA A 86 12.40 -7.80 -6.39
CA ALA A 86 12.22 -8.66 -7.53
C ALA A 86 10.87 -9.39 -7.50
N VAL A 87 10.41 -9.81 -8.67
CA VAL A 87 9.30 -10.76 -8.80
C VAL A 87 9.70 -12.08 -8.16
N GLY A 88 8.81 -12.64 -7.35
CA GLY A 88 9.04 -13.83 -6.55
C GLY A 88 9.51 -13.54 -5.12
N ASP A 89 9.98 -12.32 -4.84
CA ASP A 89 10.35 -11.93 -3.48
C ASP A 89 9.15 -12.01 -2.54
N THR A 90 9.44 -12.30 -1.27
CA THR A 90 8.47 -12.31 -0.20
C THR A 90 8.75 -11.12 0.71
N ILE A 91 7.78 -10.21 0.82
CA ILE A 91 7.88 -8.99 1.60
C ILE A 91 7.06 -9.15 2.87
N SER A 92 7.64 -8.79 4.02
CA SER A 92 6.87 -8.54 5.24
C SER A 92 6.54 -7.06 5.30
N VAL A 93 5.25 -6.74 5.42
CA VAL A 93 4.73 -5.37 5.56
C VAL A 93 4.14 -5.20 6.95
#